data_AF-W1WDM6-F1
#
_entry.id   AF-W1WDM6-F1
#
_cell.length_a   1.000
_cell.length_b   1.000
_cell.length_c   1.000
_cell.angle_alpha   90.00
_cell.angle_beta   90.00
_cell.angle_gamma   90.00
#
_symmetry.space_group_name_H-M   'P 1'
#
loop_
_entity.id
_entity.type
_entity.pdbx_description
1 polymer ?
#
loop_
_entity_poly.entity_id
_entity_poly.type
_entity_poly.pdbx_seq_one_letter_code
_entity_poly.pdbx_strand_id
1 'polypeptide(L)'
;TERKGKYRVEDKELVKEKLQEKAKKEMLEMIDDGKIKIELNNEKQERHILNTKAYYNKKYNSSILPSYITLDTKEIEKITKKEFINFPVLFDDEGKFRNKQIINYNKIIGKSYVNDEYIETKLGKVHYSKTGFHVVPYIKKE
;
A
#
# COMPACT_ATOMS: atom_id res chain seq x y z
N THR A 1 -26.34 -31.79 1.36
CA THR A 1 -24.98 -31.92 1.93
C THR A 1 -24.22 -30.59 1.99
N GLU A 2 -24.92 -29.45 2.11
CA GLU A 2 -24.31 -28.10 2.00
C GLU A 2 -23.73 -27.54 3.32
N ARG A 3 -24.04 -28.16 4.46
CA ARG A 3 -23.62 -27.63 5.78
C ARG A 3 -22.11 -27.68 6.04
N LYS A 4 -21.38 -28.69 5.54
CA LYS A 4 -19.92 -28.84 5.80
C LYS A 4 -19.05 -27.78 5.10
N GLY A 5 -19.55 -27.13 4.05
CA GLY A 5 -18.83 -26.08 3.33
C GLY A 5 -18.83 -24.73 4.06
N LYS A 6 -19.98 -24.35 4.65
CA LYS A 6 -20.13 -23.06 5.37
C LYS A 6 -19.22 -22.95 6.60
N TYR A 7 -19.20 -23.96 7.47
CA TYR A 7 -18.36 -23.92 8.69
C TYR A 7 -16.87 -23.76 8.38
N ARG A 8 -16.36 -24.41 7.32
CA ARG A 8 -14.95 -24.28 6.91
C ARG A 8 -14.58 -22.91 6.35
N VAL A 9 -15.54 -22.13 5.85
CA VAL A 9 -15.32 -20.77 5.36
C VAL A 9 -15.36 -19.80 6.54
N GLU A 10 -16.35 -19.94 7.43
CA GLU A 10 -16.47 -19.17 8.68
C GLU A 10 -15.21 -19.29 9.56
N ASP A 11 -14.66 -20.50 9.71
CA ASP A 11 -13.41 -20.72 10.45
C ASP A 11 -12.21 -19.99 9.81
N LYS A 12 -12.14 -19.97 8.47
CA LYS A 12 -11.06 -19.29 7.73
C LYS A 12 -11.17 -17.77 7.80
N GLU A 13 -12.38 -17.24 7.73
CA GLU A 13 -12.63 -15.80 7.89
C GLU A 13 -12.27 -15.34 9.30
N LEU A 14 -12.69 -16.07 10.33
CA LEU A 14 -12.34 -15.78 11.72
C LEU A 14 -10.81 -15.83 11.97
N VAL A 15 -10.12 -16.81 11.39
CA VAL A 15 -8.65 -16.89 11.48
C VAL A 15 -8.02 -15.67 10.80
N LYS A 16 -8.50 -15.28 9.62
CA LYS A 16 -7.98 -14.12 8.88
C LYS A 16 -8.21 -12.82 9.64
N GLU A 17 -9.35 -12.65 10.29
CA GLU A 17 -9.64 -11.49 11.15
C GLU A 17 -8.66 -11.40 12.32
N LYS A 18 -8.40 -12.51 13.02
CA LYS A 18 -7.41 -12.55 14.12
C LYS A 18 -6.00 -12.20 13.65
N LEU A 19 -5.59 -12.71 12.48
CA LEU A 19 -4.28 -12.36 11.88
C LEU A 19 -4.22 -10.89 11.48
N GLN A 20 -5.34 -10.35 10.97
CA GLN A 20 -5.45 -8.93 10.60
C GLN A 20 -5.34 -8.00 11.82
N GLU A 21 -5.98 -8.35 12.94
CA GLU A 21 -5.87 -7.62 14.21
C GLU A 21 -4.45 -7.65 14.76
N LYS A 22 -3.81 -8.83 14.78
CA LYS A 22 -2.41 -9.00 15.18
C LYS A 22 -1.49 -8.11 14.35
N ALA A 23 -1.63 -8.13 13.02
CA ALA A 23 -0.81 -7.33 12.12
C ALA A 23 -1.04 -5.81 12.29
N LYS A 24 -2.29 -5.38 12.53
CA LYS A 24 -2.59 -3.97 12.83
C LYS A 24 -1.97 -3.53 14.15
N LYS A 25 -2.02 -4.38 15.18
CA LYS A 25 -1.36 -4.09 16.46
C LYS A 25 0.15 -3.94 16.29
N GLU A 26 0.80 -4.86 15.57
CA GLU A 26 2.23 -4.77 15.25
C GLU A 26 2.56 -3.47 14.50
N MET A 27 1.75 -3.07 13.52
CA MET A 27 1.94 -1.78 12.83
C MET A 27 1.95 -0.60 13.80
N LEU A 28 1.01 -0.56 14.76
CA LEU A 28 0.92 0.52 15.75
C LEU A 28 2.12 0.53 16.70
N GLU A 29 2.54 -0.65 17.18
CA GLU A 29 3.75 -0.80 18.01
C GLU A 29 5.01 -0.33 17.24
N MET A 30 5.11 -0.64 15.95
CA MET A 30 6.22 -0.17 15.11
C MET A 30 6.22 1.34 14.88
N ILE A 31 5.06 2.00 14.91
CA ILE A 31 4.96 3.47 14.84
C ILE A 31 5.46 4.06 16.16
N ASP A 32 4.99 3.53 17.29
CA ASP A 32 5.35 3.98 18.63
C ASP A 32 6.86 3.82 18.91
N ASP A 33 7.42 2.67 18.53
CA ASP A 33 8.87 2.37 18.61
C ASP A 33 9.73 3.18 17.62
N GLY A 34 9.12 3.97 16.72
CA GLY A 34 9.84 4.71 15.67
C GLY A 34 10.49 3.82 14.60
N LYS A 35 10.09 2.54 14.50
CA LYS A 35 10.54 1.60 13.45
C LYS A 35 9.93 1.95 12.10
N ILE A 36 8.74 2.54 12.08
CA ILE A 36 8.12 3.13 10.90
C ILE A 36 7.66 4.56 11.18
N LYS A 37 7.77 5.43 10.17
CA LYS A 37 7.37 6.83 10.27
C LYS A 37 6.14 7.10 9.40
N ILE A 38 5.11 7.72 9.98
CA ILE A 38 3.88 8.11 9.28
C ILE A 38 4.04 9.53 8.71
N GLU A 39 5.06 9.70 7.86
CA GLU A 39 5.33 10.92 7.10
C GLU A 39 5.79 10.54 5.69
N LEU A 40 5.49 11.38 4.71
CA LEU A 40 5.89 11.11 3.33
C LEU A 40 7.40 11.24 3.17
N ASN A 41 8.02 10.21 2.60
CA ASN A 41 9.41 10.24 2.17
C ASN A 41 9.47 10.78 0.73
N ASN A 42 9.75 12.09 0.60
CA ASN A 42 9.79 12.76 -0.70
C ASN A 42 10.79 12.12 -1.67
N GLU A 43 11.99 11.75 -1.22
CA GLU A 43 13.01 11.13 -2.07
C GLU A 43 12.54 9.81 -2.72
N LYS A 44 11.86 8.96 -1.94
CA LYS A 44 11.26 7.72 -2.46
C LYS A 44 10.02 8.01 -3.31
N GLN A 45 9.24 9.03 -2.93
CA GLN A 45 8.03 9.41 -3.66
C GLN A 45 8.35 9.98 -5.04
N GLU A 46 9.45 10.72 -5.23
CA GLU A 46 9.86 11.30 -6.50
C GLU A 46 10.01 10.26 -7.61
N ARG A 47 10.38 9.01 -7.28
CA ARG A 47 10.44 7.89 -8.24
C ARG A 47 9.08 7.57 -8.90
N HIS A 48 8.01 8.16 -8.39
CA HIS A 48 6.63 8.02 -8.83
C HIS A 48 6.01 9.36 -9.22
N ILE A 49 6.81 10.42 -9.43
CA ILE A 49 6.34 11.73 -9.90
C ILE A 49 6.94 11.98 -11.28
N LEU A 50 6.07 12.19 -12.27
CA LEU A 50 6.49 12.48 -13.64
C LEU A 50 7.46 13.68 -13.70
N ASN A 51 8.35 13.65 -14.68
CA ASN A 51 9.32 14.72 -14.97
C ASN A 51 10.37 14.99 -13.88
N THR A 52 10.47 14.16 -12.83
CA THR A 52 11.58 14.24 -11.87
C THR A 52 12.80 13.45 -12.34
N LYS A 53 13.99 13.85 -11.87
CA LYS A 53 15.22 13.10 -12.11
C LYS A 53 15.13 11.66 -11.59
N ALA A 54 14.51 11.46 -10.42
CA ALA A 54 14.35 10.14 -9.81
C ALA A 54 13.40 9.24 -10.62
N TYR A 55 12.31 9.79 -11.17
CA TYR A 55 11.41 9.06 -12.07
C TYR A 55 12.12 8.62 -13.34
N TYR A 56 12.83 9.53 -14.02
CA TYR A 56 13.57 9.18 -15.24
C TYR A 56 14.68 8.17 -14.96
N ASN A 57 15.41 8.32 -13.86
CA ASN A 57 16.40 7.32 -13.46
C ASN A 57 15.76 5.93 -13.30
N LYS A 58 14.63 5.83 -12.59
CA LYS A 58 13.90 4.56 -12.45
C LYS A 58 13.38 4.03 -13.79
N LYS A 59 12.86 4.90 -14.65
CA LYS A 59 12.35 4.56 -15.98
C LYS A 59 13.42 3.94 -16.87
N TYR A 60 14.63 4.48 -16.86
CA TYR A 60 15.70 4.04 -17.78
C TYR A 60 16.60 2.94 -17.20
N ASN A 61 16.57 2.70 -15.89
CA ASN A 61 17.40 1.69 -15.22
C ASN A 61 16.60 0.50 -14.67
N SER A 62 15.33 0.34 -15.08
CA SER A 62 14.48 -0.78 -14.66
C SER A 62 13.88 -1.51 -15.85
N SER A 63 13.73 -2.82 -15.74
CA SER A 63 13.04 -3.65 -16.73
C SER A 63 11.53 -3.38 -16.81
N ILE A 64 10.96 -2.71 -15.80
CA ILE A 64 9.52 -2.41 -15.70
C ILE A 64 9.35 -0.91 -15.56
N LEU A 65 8.46 -0.32 -16.37
CA LEU A 65 8.18 1.11 -16.28
C LEU A 65 7.54 1.48 -14.92
N PRO A 66 7.94 2.61 -14.33
CA PRO A 66 7.39 3.06 -13.05
C PRO A 66 5.94 3.53 -13.19
N SER A 67 5.08 3.01 -12.31
CA SER A 67 3.78 3.63 -12.01
C SER A 67 3.97 5.05 -11.48
N TYR A 68 3.07 5.97 -11.79
CA TYR A 68 3.21 7.38 -11.41
C TYR A 68 1.94 7.98 -10.82
N ILE A 69 2.12 8.87 -9.86
CA ILE A 69 1.09 9.65 -9.20
C ILE A 69 0.81 10.91 -10.04
N THR A 70 -0.47 11.27 -10.13
CA THR A 70 -0.95 12.52 -10.71
C THR A 70 -1.56 13.46 -9.66
N LEU A 71 -1.90 12.93 -8.49
CA LEU A 71 -2.39 13.73 -7.36
C LEU A 71 -1.23 14.49 -6.68
N ASP A 72 -1.55 15.64 -6.07
CA ASP A 72 -0.57 16.40 -5.29
C ASP A 72 0.00 15.57 -4.12
N THR A 73 1.30 15.71 -3.87
CA THR A 73 2.00 14.92 -2.85
C THR A 73 1.55 15.26 -1.43
N LYS A 74 1.23 16.53 -1.14
CA LYS A 74 0.69 16.92 0.18
C LYS A 74 -0.70 16.34 0.37
N GLU A 75 -1.49 16.25 -0.69
CA GLU A 75 -2.79 15.60 -0.66
C GLU A 75 -2.68 14.09 -0.41
N ILE A 76 -1.77 13.40 -1.12
CA ILE A 76 -1.45 11.99 -0.86
C ILE A 76 -1.04 11.78 0.60
N GLU A 77 -0.14 12.62 1.12
CA GLU A 77 0.31 12.52 2.50
C GLU A 77 -0.85 12.70 3.48
N LYS A 78 -1.64 13.77 3.30
CA LYS A 78 -2.80 14.08 4.16
C LYS A 78 -3.80 12.93 4.20
N ILE A 79 -4.18 12.38 3.05
CA ILE A 79 -5.14 11.28 2.99
C ILE A 79 -4.54 10.02 3.63
N THR A 80 -3.28 9.69 3.34
CA THR A 80 -2.63 8.51 3.92
C THR A 80 -2.54 8.58 5.44
N LYS A 81 -2.14 9.74 5.99
CA LYS A 81 -2.08 9.99 7.45
C LYS A 81 -3.44 9.86 8.13
N LYS A 82 -4.51 10.25 7.44
CA LYS A 82 -5.88 10.14 7.98
C LYS A 82 -6.41 8.71 7.94
N GLU A 83 -6.16 8.01 6.83
CA GLU A 83 -6.88 6.76 6.52
C GLU A 83 -6.11 5.49 6.91
N PHE A 84 -4.81 5.55 7.23
CA PHE A 84 -4.02 4.32 7.43
C PHE A 84 -4.59 3.36 8.48
N ILE A 85 -5.27 3.87 9.51
CA ILE A 85 -5.86 3.04 10.57
C ILE A 85 -7.11 2.27 10.09
N ASN A 86 -7.82 2.83 9.12
CA ASN A 86 -9.10 2.34 8.62
C ASN A 86 -8.94 1.14 7.67
N PHE A 87 -7.79 1.03 7.00
CA PHE A 87 -7.57 -0.01 5.99
C PHE A 87 -6.88 -1.25 6.58
N PRO A 88 -7.15 -2.46 6.04
CA PRO A 88 -6.41 -3.66 6.40
C PRO A 88 -4.94 -3.55 5.94
N VAL A 89 -4.01 -4.00 6.77
CA VAL A 89 -2.59 -4.09 6.41
C VAL A 89 -2.29 -5.38 5.65
N LEU A 90 -1.21 -5.40 4.87
CA LEU A 90 -0.68 -6.63 4.29
C LEU A 90 0.15 -7.37 5.34
N PHE A 91 -0.11 -8.66 5.50
CA PHE A 91 0.60 -9.55 6.43
C PHE A 91 1.00 -10.86 5.74
N ASP A 92 1.87 -11.65 6.38
CA ASP A 92 2.21 -13.01 5.95
C ASP A 92 1.28 -14.06 6.57
N ASP A 93 1.52 -15.34 6.29
CA ASP A 93 0.62 -16.41 6.75
C ASP A 93 0.59 -16.57 8.28
N GLU A 94 1.52 -15.92 9.01
CA GLU A 94 1.60 -15.89 10.47
C GLU A 94 1.00 -14.62 11.09
N GLY A 95 0.47 -13.70 10.28
CA GLY A 95 -0.08 -12.44 10.75
C GLY A 95 0.98 -11.37 11.02
N LYS A 96 2.22 -11.53 10.52
CA LYS A 96 3.26 -10.52 10.67
C LYS A 96 3.10 -9.43 9.64
N PHE A 97 3.14 -8.18 10.08
CA PHE A 97 2.99 -7.00 9.24
C PHE A 97 4.12 -6.91 8.19
N ARG A 98 3.75 -6.76 6.91
CA ARG A 98 4.69 -6.68 5.78
C ARG A 98 5.13 -5.25 5.44
N ASN A 99 4.94 -4.29 6.36
CA ASN A 99 5.23 -2.87 6.15
C ASN A 99 4.51 -2.27 4.94
N LYS A 100 3.33 -2.81 4.59
CA LYS A 100 2.58 -2.40 3.40
C LYS A 100 1.09 -2.38 3.66
N GLN A 101 0.39 -1.46 3.01
CA GLN A 101 -1.06 -1.35 3.02
C GLN A 101 -1.58 -1.02 1.62
N ILE A 102 -2.82 -1.39 1.30
CA ILE A 102 -3.52 -0.91 0.11
C ILE A 102 -4.63 0.01 0.59
N ILE A 103 -4.55 1.29 0.24
CA ILE A 103 -5.54 2.31 0.59
C ILE A 103 -6.32 2.70 -0.66
N ASN A 104 -7.64 2.80 -0.54
CA ASN A 104 -8.48 3.43 -1.54
C ASN A 104 -8.63 4.92 -1.20
N TYR A 105 -8.10 5.78 -2.07
CA TYR A 105 -8.11 7.24 -1.88
C TYR A 105 -9.43 7.88 -2.34
N ASN A 106 -10.40 7.08 -2.82
CA ASN A 106 -11.71 7.49 -3.33
C ASN A 106 -11.67 8.45 -4.54
N LYS A 107 -10.49 8.75 -5.06
CA LYS A 107 -10.24 9.55 -6.27
C LYS A 107 -9.05 8.96 -7.03
N ILE A 108 -8.95 9.26 -8.33
CA ILE A 108 -7.81 8.80 -9.13
C ILE A 108 -6.54 9.41 -8.55
N ILE A 109 -5.58 8.56 -8.18
CA ILE A 109 -4.30 9.02 -7.62
C ILE A 109 -3.19 9.04 -8.66
N GLY A 110 -3.38 8.31 -9.76
CA GLY A 110 -2.37 8.14 -10.78
C GLY A 110 -2.61 6.89 -11.62
N LYS A 111 -1.54 6.42 -12.26
CA LYS A 111 -1.58 5.28 -13.18
C LYS A 111 -0.59 4.20 -12.76
N SER A 112 -1.10 2.98 -12.67
CA SER A 112 -0.27 1.78 -12.45
C SER A 112 0.18 1.22 -13.79
N TYR A 113 1.44 0.79 -13.88
CA TYR A 113 1.97 0.14 -15.08
C TYR A 113 1.87 -1.37 -14.92
N VAL A 114 1.00 -2.00 -15.71
CA VAL A 114 0.69 -3.44 -15.66
C VAL A 114 0.45 -3.92 -17.09
N ASN A 115 1.03 -5.08 -17.47
CA ASN A 115 0.86 -5.69 -18.79
C ASN A 115 1.11 -4.72 -19.95
N ASP A 116 2.20 -3.96 -19.86
CA ASP A 116 2.62 -2.95 -20.83
C ASP A 116 1.69 -1.75 -21.04
N GLU A 117 0.74 -1.55 -20.13
CA GLU A 117 -0.20 -0.43 -20.17
C GLU A 117 -0.23 0.37 -18.87
N TYR A 118 -0.60 1.65 -18.99
CA TYR A 118 -0.87 2.53 -17.87
C TYR A 118 -2.37 2.61 -17.61
N ILE A 119 -2.79 2.08 -16.46
CA ILE A 119 -4.21 2.03 -16.08
C ILE A 119 -4.43 2.95 -14.88
N GLU A 120 -5.46 3.80 -14.97
CA GLU A 120 -5.84 4.70 -13.89
C GLU A 120 -6.32 3.93 -12.66
N THR A 121 -5.97 4.42 -11.48
CA THR A 121 -6.36 3.77 -10.24
C THR A 121 -6.62 4.75 -9.11
N LYS A 122 -7.54 4.36 -8.22
CA LYS A 122 -7.80 5.01 -6.94
C LYS A 122 -7.06 4.35 -5.78
N LEU A 123 -6.42 3.21 -6.03
CA LEU A 123 -5.73 2.43 -5.03
C LEU A 123 -4.25 2.80 -5.01
N GLY A 124 -3.74 3.08 -3.81
CA GLY A 124 -2.32 3.26 -3.55
C GLY A 124 -1.80 2.16 -2.65
N LYS A 125 -0.72 1.51 -3.09
CA LYS A 125 0.08 0.64 -2.23
C LYS A 125 1.05 1.51 -1.45
N VAL A 126 0.81 1.61 -0.15
CA VAL A 126 1.66 2.36 0.79
C VAL A 126 2.75 1.44 1.28
N HIS A 127 3.99 1.90 1.19
CA HIS A 127 5.18 1.20 1.68
C HIS A 127 5.77 1.98 2.85
N TYR A 128 5.74 1.41 4.05
CA TYR A 128 6.25 2.02 5.27
C TYR A 128 7.71 1.68 5.52
N SER A 129 8.45 2.61 6.11
CA SER A 129 9.83 2.42 6.53
C SER A 129 10.19 3.40 7.66
N LYS A 130 11.38 3.22 8.25
CA LYS A 130 11.94 4.14 9.25
C LYS A 130 12.05 5.58 8.74
N THR A 131 12.31 5.78 7.44
CA THR A 131 12.48 7.10 6.82
C THR A 131 11.18 7.72 6.31
N GLY A 132 10.02 7.13 6.61
CA GLY A 132 8.73 7.55 6.09
C GLY A 132 8.10 6.53 5.15
N PHE A 133 6.94 6.89 4.60
CA PHE A 133 6.23 6.10 3.61
C PHE A 133 6.34 6.70 2.21
N HIS A 134 6.13 5.85 1.20
CA HIS A 134 5.83 6.31 -0.16
C HIS A 134 4.65 5.50 -0.71
N VAL A 135 3.96 6.09 -1.68
CA VAL A 135 2.75 5.54 -2.27
C VAL A 135 3.02 5.22 -3.73
N VAL A 136 2.60 4.03 -4.14
CA VAL A 136 2.69 3.54 -5.52
C VAL A 136 1.27 3.26 -6.03
N PRO A 137 0.85 3.84 -7.17
CA PRO A 137 -0.42 3.48 -7.80
C PRO A 137 -0.51 1.96 -8.02
N TYR A 138 -1.61 1.37 -7.58
CA TYR A 138 -1.77 -0.07 -7.50
C TYR A 138 -3.04 -0.53 -8.21
N ILE A 139 -2.98 -1.70 -8.83
CA ILE A 139 -4.14 -2.41 -9.35
C ILE A 139 -4.14 -3.78 -8.69
N LYS A 140 -5.31 -4.17 -8.17
CA LYS A 140 -5.50 -5.51 -7.65
C LYS A 140 -5.46 -6.46 -8.84
N LYS A 141 -4.51 -7.39 -8.84
CA LYS A 141 -4.54 -8.50 -9.79
C LYS A 141 -5.69 -9.41 -9.38
N GLU A 142 -6.58 -9.72 -10.32
CA GLU A 142 -7.60 -10.75 -10.18
C GLU A 142 -6.96 -12.14 -10.16
#